data_AF-A0A661Q4J5-F1
#
_entry.id   AF-A0A661Q4J5-F1
#
_cell.length_a   1.000
_cell.length_b   1.000
_cell.length_c   1.000
_cell.angle_alpha   90.00
_cell.angle_beta   90.00
_cell.angle_gamma   90.00
#
_symmetry.space_group_name_H-M   'P 1'
#
loop_
_entity.id
_entity.type
_entity.pdbx_description
1 polymer ?
#
loop_
_entity_poly.entity_id
_entity_poly.type
_entity_poly.pdbx_seq_one_letter_code
_entity_poly.pdbx_strand_id
1 'polypeptide(L)'
;DAKLNFDDNALFRHLRIRDLRDYEEEDPMEIEAGQYDLSYIALDGNIGCMVNGAGLAMATMDIIQLYGSSPANFLDVGGSATIERVTEAFKIILSDKKVKGILVNIFGGIMKCDVIAAGIIGAAKQIGIEVPLVVRLEGTNVELGKKMLVESGLNIVSADGMADAAEKIVKAVNG
;
A
#
# COMPACT_ATOMS: atom_id res chain seq x y z
N ASP A 1 36.38 -7.83 -12.98
CA ASP A 1 34.98 -7.91 -12.55
C ASP A 1 34.37 -6.52 -12.61
N ALA A 2 33.09 -6.40 -12.97
CA ALA A 2 32.40 -5.11 -13.14
C ALA A 2 30.93 -5.22 -12.74
N LYS A 3 30.44 -4.23 -11.96
CA LYS A 3 29.02 -4.03 -11.66
C LYS A 3 28.58 -2.72 -12.27
N LEU A 4 27.55 -2.78 -13.12
CA LEU A 4 26.95 -1.61 -13.77
C LEU A 4 25.52 -1.48 -13.26
N ASN A 5 25.13 -0.29 -12.83
CA ASN A 5 23.74 0.06 -12.57
C ASN A 5 23.32 1.11 -13.60
N PHE A 6 22.10 1.01 -14.09
CA PHE A 6 21.54 1.93 -15.06
C PHE A 6 20.44 2.78 -14.42
N ASP A 7 20.22 3.98 -14.95
CA ASP A 7 19.09 4.81 -14.55
C ASP A 7 17.81 4.31 -15.24
N ASP A 8 16.87 3.79 -14.45
CA ASP A 8 15.59 3.27 -14.95
C ASP A 8 14.82 4.32 -15.75
N ASN A 9 14.90 5.59 -15.35
CA ASN A 9 14.24 6.69 -16.04
C ASN A 9 14.84 6.99 -17.42
N ALA A 10 16.01 6.46 -17.74
CA ALA A 10 16.65 6.62 -19.04
C ALA A 10 16.42 5.42 -19.98
N LEU A 11 15.85 4.31 -19.51
CA LEU A 11 15.71 3.08 -20.31
C LEU A 11 14.83 3.25 -21.55
N PHE A 12 13.86 4.16 -21.52
CA PHE A 12 12.97 4.44 -22.67
C PHE A 12 13.74 4.87 -23.94
N ARG A 13 14.93 5.49 -23.78
CA ARG A 13 15.81 5.93 -24.86
C ARG A 13 17.03 5.02 -25.08
N HIS A 14 17.14 3.92 -24.33
CA HIS A 14 18.23 2.95 -24.41
C HIS A 14 17.70 1.52 -24.54
N LEU A 15 16.97 1.24 -25.64
CA LEU A 15 16.28 -0.04 -25.86
C LEU A 15 17.21 -1.26 -25.71
N ARG A 16 18.45 -1.17 -26.23
CA ARG A 16 19.44 -2.25 -26.09
C ARG A 16 19.80 -2.58 -24.64
N ILE A 17 19.74 -1.62 -23.73
CA ILE A 17 20.00 -1.83 -22.29
C ILE A 17 18.74 -2.39 -21.63
N ARG A 18 17.57 -1.86 -21.98
CA ARG A 18 16.27 -2.37 -21.48
C ARG A 18 16.09 -3.85 -21.80
N ASP A 19 16.48 -4.28 -23.00
CA ASP A 19 16.37 -5.67 -23.44
C ASP A 19 17.39 -6.62 -22.75
N LEU A 20 18.33 -6.08 -21.95
CA LEU A 20 19.23 -6.86 -21.08
C LEU A 20 18.65 -7.12 -19.68
N ARG A 21 17.45 -6.60 -19.37
CA ARG A 21 16.81 -6.81 -18.07
C ARG A 21 16.51 -8.29 -17.88
N ASP A 22 17.03 -8.86 -16.81
CA ASP A 22 16.79 -10.25 -16.42
C ASP A 22 15.80 -10.27 -15.25
N TYR A 23 14.58 -10.70 -15.54
CA TYR A 23 13.51 -10.79 -14.55
C TYR A 23 13.70 -11.94 -13.57
N GLU A 24 14.59 -12.91 -13.83
CA GLU A 24 14.89 -14.00 -12.89
C GLU A 24 15.74 -13.53 -11.70
N GLU A 25 16.42 -12.39 -11.83
CA GLU A 25 17.26 -11.77 -10.78
C GLU A 25 16.49 -10.72 -9.94
N GLU A 26 15.22 -10.50 -10.21
CA GLU A 26 14.36 -9.53 -9.51
C GLU A 26 13.27 -10.24 -8.69
N ASP A 27 12.73 -9.55 -7.67
CA ASP A 27 11.65 -10.11 -6.87
C ASP A 27 10.34 -10.18 -7.71
N PRO A 28 9.68 -11.35 -7.81
CA PRO A 28 8.45 -11.50 -8.58
C PRO A 28 7.32 -10.54 -8.18
N MET A 29 7.23 -10.19 -6.89
CA MET A 29 6.22 -9.25 -6.40
C MET A 29 6.51 -7.82 -6.84
N GLU A 30 7.79 -7.43 -6.91
CA GLU A 30 8.19 -6.12 -7.44
C GLU A 30 7.90 -6.02 -8.95
N ILE A 31 8.13 -7.11 -9.68
CA ILE A 31 7.78 -7.19 -11.11
C ILE A 31 6.27 -7.06 -11.30
N GLU A 32 5.47 -7.81 -10.54
CA GLU A 32 4.00 -7.77 -10.62
C GLU A 32 3.48 -6.38 -10.25
N ALA A 33 3.98 -5.78 -9.16
CA ALA A 33 3.65 -4.41 -8.76
C ALA A 33 3.94 -3.39 -9.87
N GLY A 34 5.11 -3.52 -10.52
CA GLY A 34 5.54 -2.63 -11.60
C GLY A 34 4.59 -2.65 -12.82
N GLN A 35 3.89 -3.76 -13.09
CA GLN A 35 2.91 -3.84 -14.18
C GLN A 35 1.69 -2.94 -13.93
N TYR A 36 1.38 -2.68 -12.66
CA TYR A 36 0.27 -1.84 -12.23
C TYR A 36 0.69 -0.43 -11.82
N ASP A 37 1.95 -0.04 -12.11
CA ASP A 37 2.52 1.25 -11.72
C ASP A 37 2.49 1.43 -10.19
N LEU A 38 2.77 0.34 -9.47
CA LEU A 38 2.92 0.28 -8.01
C LEU A 38 4.40 0.10 -7.69
N SER A 39 4.91 0.87 -6.73
CA SER A 39 6.25 0.67 -6.18
C SER A 39 6.14 -0.19 -4.93
N TYR A 40 6.51 -1.46 -5.02
CA TYR A 40 6.49 -2.42 -3.91
C TYR A 40 7.91 -2.82 -3.53
N ILE A 41 8.16 -3.08 -2.24
CA ILE A 41 9.36 -3.74 -1.74
C ILE A 41 8.92 -4.63 -0.57
N ALA A 42 9.32 -5.89 -0.56
CA ALA A 42 9.03 -6.81 0.53
C ALA A 42 9.91 -6.55 1.76
N LEU A 43 9.36 -6.71 2.96
CA LEU A 43 10.06 -6.66 4.24
C LEU A 43 9.67 -7.88 5.10
N ASP A 44 10.33 -8.07 6.24
CA ASP A 44 10.12 -9.25 7.10
C ASP A 44 9.06 -9.08 8.20
N GLY A 45 8.28 -8.00 8.16
CA GLY A 45 7.25 -7.73 9.16
C GLY A 45 5.93 -8.46 8.96
N ASN A 46 4.91 -7.99 9.69
CA ASN A 46 3.59 -8.60 9.75
C ASN A 46 2.44 -7.62 9.48
N ILE A 47 2.71 -6.31 9.32
CA ILE A 47 1.70 -5.32 8.97
C ILE A 47 1.95 -4.82 7.55
N GLY A 48 1.03 -5.14 6.64
CA GLY A 48 1.07 -4.64 5.28
C GLY A 48 0.75 -3.15 5.23
N CYS A 49 1.48 -2.40 4.41
CA CYS A 49 1.28 -0.96 4.22
C CYS A 49 0.77 -0.69 2.81
N MET A 50 -0.26 0.14 2.66
CA MET A 50 -0.67 0.70 1.37
C MET A 50 -0.79 2.21 1.51
N VAL A 51 0.07 2.95 0.79
CA VAL A 51 0.23 4.39 1.00
C VAL A 51 0.37 5.10 -0.33
N ASN A 52 0.02 6.39 -0.40
CA ASN A 52 0.33 7.23 -1.56
C ASN A 52 1.49 8.19 -1.26
N GLY A 53 2.51 8.15 -2.11
CA GLY A 53 3.76 8.88 -1.99
C GLY A 53 4.81 8.14 -1.17
N ALA A 54 5.97 7.90 -1.77
CA ALA A 54 7.10 7.21 -1.16
C ALA A 54 7.53 7.75 0.22
N GLY A 55 7.54 9.07 0.40
CA GLY A 55 7.87 9.69 1.68
C GLY A 55 6.86 9.34 2.79
N LEU A 56 5.58 9.33 2.46
CA LEU A 56 4.53 8.94 3.40
C LEU A 56 4.56 7.43 3.67
N ALA A 57 4.91 6.62 2.67
CA ALA A 57 5.06 5.18 2.82
C ALA A 57 6.17 4.84 3.81
N MET A 58 7.34 5.47 3.69
CA MET A 58 8.44 5.35 4.67
C MET A 58 8.01 5.80 6.06
N ALA A 59 7.38 6.97 6.20
CA ALA A 59 6.91 7.44 7.50
C ALA A 59 5.85 6.50 8.14
N THR A 60 5.04 5.84 7.31
CA THR A 60 4.04 4.86 7.78
C THR A 60 4.70 3.58 8.28
N MET A 61 5.74 3.10 7.60
CA MET A 61 6.54 1.97 8.08
C MET A 61 7.23 2.31 9.41
N ASP A 62 7.85 3.49 9.49
CA ASP A 62 8.53 3.97 10.69
C ASP A 62 7.57 4.06 11.88
N ILE A 63 6.36 4.59 11.67
CA ILE A 63 5.39 4.73 12.76
C ILE A 63 4.80 3.38 13.20
N ILE A 64 4.63 2.41 12.30
CA ILE A 64 4.28 1.04 12.71
C ILE A 64 5.36 0.46 13.63
N GLN A 65 6.63 0.64 13.25
CA GLN A 65 7.75 0.17 14.05
C GLN A 65 7.86 0.88 15.40
N LEU A 66 7.63 2.19 15.42
CA LEU A 66 7.59 2.99 16.64
C LEU A 66 6.53 2.49 17.64
N TYR A 67 5.39 2.01 17.14
CA TYR A 67 4.31 1.48 17.96
C TYR A 67 4.47 -0.01 18.33
N GLY A 68 5.55 -0.65 17.89
CA GLY A 68 5.96 -1.97 18.39
C GLY A 68 5.57 -3.18 17.52
N SER A 69 5.19 -2.98 16.26
CA SER A 69 5.08 -4.07 15.27
C SER A 69 6.09 -3.89 14.14
N SER A 70 6.03 -4.71 13.10
CA SER A 70 6.99 -4.62 11.99
C SER A 70 6.26 -4.46 10.64
N PRO A 71 6.64 -3.50 9.80
CA PRO A 71 6.08 -3.35 8.47
C PRO A 71 6.48 -4.55 7.59
N ALA A 72 5.51 -5.16 6.92
CA ALA A 72 5.71 -6.30 6.02
C ALA A 72 6.12 -5.88 4.61
N ASN A 73 5.83 -4.64 4.23
CA ASN A 73 6.18 -4.13 2.91
C ASN A 73 6.26 -2.59 2.90
N PHE A 74 6.98 -2.08 1.91
CA PHE A 74 6.78 -0.76 1.35
C PHE A 74 5.81 -0.90 0.17
N LEU A 75 4.79 -0.04 0.07
CA LEU A 75 3.99 0.06 -1.15
C LEU A 75 3.46 1.47 -1.34
N ASP A 76 3.86 2.07 -2.47
CA ASP A 76 3.35 3.35 -2.96
C ASP A 76 2.39 3.10 -4.15
N VAL A 77 1.12 3.47 -3.98
CA VAL A 77 0.08 3.41 -5.04
C VAL A 77 0.08 4.63 -5.97
N GLY A 78 0.94 5.61 -5.70
CA GLY A 78 1.02 6.87 -6.43
C GLY A 78 -0.15 7.82 -6.17
N GLY A 79 -0.16 8.96 -6.85
CA GLY A 79 -1.18 10.01 -6.67
C GLY A 79 -2.53 9.73 -7.35
N SER A 80 -2.69 8.59 -8.03
CA SER A 80 -3.86 8.24 -8.84
C SER A 80 -4.29 6.79 -8.60
N ALA A 81 -4.85 6.52 -7.42
CA ALA A 81 -5.22 5.19 -6.97
C ALA A 81 -6.59 4.76 -7.56
N THR A 82 -6.58 4.12 -8.73
CA THR A 82 -7.79 3.52 -9.32
C THR A 82 -8.23 2.28 -8.54
N ILE A 83 -9.48 1.84 -8.71
CA ILE A 83 -10.01 0.62 -8.07
C ILE A 83 -9.16 -0.59 -8.42
N GLU A 84 -8.74 -0.71 -9.68
CA GLU A 84 -7.87 -1.78 -10.16
C GLU A 84 -6.52 -1.78 -9.44
N ARG A 85 -5.83 -0.62 -9.39
CA ARG A 85 -4.55 -0.50 -8.68
C ARG A 85 -4.65 -0.84 -7.20
N VAL A 86 -5.72 -0.38 -6.53
CA VAL A 86 -5.97 -0.71 -5.11
C VAL A 86 -6.22 -2.20 -4.93
N THR A 87 -6.97 -2.83 -5.85
CA THR A 87 -7.26 -4.26 -5.81
C THR A 87 -5.99 -5.09 -5.97
N GLU A 88 -5.15 -4.77 -6.95
CA GLU A 88 -3.88 -5.47 -7.16
C GLU A 88 -2.92 -5.23 -6.00
N ALA A 89 -2.86 -4.01 -5.47
CA ALA A 89 -2.06 -3.73 -4.27
C ALA A 89 -2.49 -4.60 -3.07
N PHE A 90 -3.79 -4.79 -2.85
CA PHE A 90 -4.27 -5.71 -1.81
C PHE A 90 -3.88 -7.16 -2.09
N LYS A 91 -3.98 -7.63 -3.34
CA LYS A 91 -3.57 -9.01 -3.70
C LYS A 91 -2.08 -9.23 -3.45
N ILE A 92 -1.23 -8.29 -3.86
CA ILE A 92 0.22 -8.35 -3.65
C ILE A 92 0.52 -8.41 -2.14
N ILE A 93 -0.05 -7.51 -1.34
CA ILE A 93 0.13 -7.52 0.12
C ILE A 93 -0.33 -8.84 0.74
N LEU A 94 -1.51 -9.35 0.36
CA LEU A 94 -2.10 -10.57 0.92
C LEU A 94 -1.49 -11.88 0.38
N SER A 95 -0.66 -11.78 -0.66
CA SER A 95 0.11 -12.93 -1.16
C SER A 95 1.16 -13.37 -0.13
N ASP A 96 1.70 -12.42 0.66
CA ASP A 96 2.59 -12.70 1.78
C ASP A 96 1.80 -13.20 3.01
N LYS A 97 2.07 -14.45 3.39
CA LYS A 97 1.42 -15.12 4.54
C LYS A 97 1.88 -14.59 5.90
N LYS A 98 2.97 -13.82 5.95
CA LYS A 98 3.43 -13.12 7.15
C LYS A 98 2.48 -11.98 7.53
N VAL A 99 1.77 -11.39 6.56
CA VAL A 99 0.83 -10.29 6.81
C VAL A 99 -0.33 -10.76 7.69
N LYS A 100 -0.48 -10.10 8.84
CA LYS A 100 -1.53 -10.31 9.85
C LYS A 100 -2.48 -9.13 9.99
N GLY A 101 -2.18 -8.00 9.36
CA GLY A 101 -3.05 -6.82 9.32
C GLY A 101 -2.58 -5.86 8.23
N ILE A 102 -3.45 -4.97 7.78
CA ILE A 102 -3.14 -3.98 6.74
C ILE A 102 -3.47 -2.58 7.24
N LEU A 103 -2.50 -1.67 7.11
CA LEU A 103 -2.68 -0.25 7.28
C LEU A 103 -2.70 0.45 5.91
N VAL A 104 -3.87 0.99 5.56
CA VAL A 104 -4.02 1.91 4.43
C VAL A 104 -3.90 3.33 4.95
N ASN A 105 -2.89 4.08 4.52
CA ASN A 105 -2.70 5.48 4.91
C ASN A 105 -2.64 6.35 3.67
N ILE A 106 -3.72 7.09 3.40
CA ILE A 106 -3.84 7.90 2.19
C ILE A 106 -4.09 9.36 2.53
N PHE A 107 -3.29 10.23 1.91
CA PHE A 107 -3.49 11.68 1.92
C PHE A 107 -4.02 12.15 0.56
N GLY A 108 -5.34 12.35 0.48
CA GLY A 108 -6.08 12.84 -0.66
C GLY A 108 -5.88 14.33 -0.91
N GLY A 109 -4.84 14.68 -1.66
CA GLY A 109 -4.64 16.02 -2.22
C GLY A 109 -5.56 16.25 -3.42
N ILE A 110 -5.05 15.92 -4.62
CA ILE A 110 -5.79 16.04 -5.90
C ILE A 110 -6.93 15.00 -5.96
N MET A 111 -6.69 13.80 -5.47
CA MET A 111 -7.68 12.74 -5.42
C MET A 111 -8.53 12.86 -4.15
N LYS A 112 -9.85 12.74 -4.30
CA LYS A 112 -10.79 12.91 -3.18
C LYS A 112 -10.92 11.62 -2.38
N CYS A 113 -11.01 11.74 -1.06
CA CYS A 113 -11.07 10.60 -0.13
C CYS A 113 -12.29 9.70 -0.36
N ASP A 114 -13.42 10.23 -0.85
CA ASP A 114 -14.60 9.45 -1.19
C ASP A 114 -14.37 8.49 -2.38
N VAL A 115 -13.61 8.92 -3.39
CA VAL A 115 -13.24 8.05 -4.52
C VAL A 115 -12.32 6.93 -4.06
N ILE A 116 -11.36 7.26 -3.19
CA ILE A 116 -10.42 6.28 -2.63
C ILE A 116 -11.14 5.30 -1.71
N ALA A 117 -12.03 5.78 -0.83
CA ALA A 117 -12.87 4.95 0.01
C ALA A 117 -13.71 3.98 -0.83
N ALA A 118 -14.32 4.44 -1.92
CA ALA A 118 -15.05 3.57 -2.85
C ALA A 118 -14.14 2.46 -3.43
N GLY A 119 -12.90 2.80 -3.81
CA GLY A 119 -11.92 1.83 -4.30
C GLY A 119 -11.52 0.80 -3.25
N ILE A 120 -11.23 1.23 -2.01
CA ILE A 120 -10.91 0.33 -0.89
C ILE A 120 -12.09 -0.60 -0.59
N ILE A 121 -13.32 -0.08 -0.51
CA ILE A 121 -14.53 -0.87 -0.25
C ILE A 121 -14.77 -1.89 -1.37
N GLY A 122 -14.60 -1.46 -2.63
CA GLY A 122 -14.75 -2.34 -3.79
C GLY A 122 -13.74 -3.48 -3.77
N ALA A 123 -12.46 -3.16 -3.58
CA ALA A 123 -11.38 -4.14 -3.50
C ALA A 123 -11.58 -5.12 -2.32
N ALA A 124 -11.93 -4.60 -1.14
CA ALA A 124 -12.15 -5.42 0.05
C ALA A 124 -13.33 -6.40 -0.12
N LYS A 125 -14.41 -5.99 -0.80
CA LYS A 125 -15.54 -6.87 -1.15
C LYS A 125 -15.16 -7.93 -2.17
N GLN A 126 -14.34 -7.58 -3.15
CA GLN A 126 -13.94 -8.49 -4.22
C GLN A 126 -12.95 -9.55 -3.73
N ILE A 127 -11.99 -9.17 -2.88
CA ILE A 127 -10.93 -10.05 -2.42
C ILE A 127 -11.35 -10.85 -1.18
N GLY A 128 -12.18 -10.28 -0.31
CA GLY A 128 -12.54 -10.90 0.98
C GLY A 128 -11.37 -10.80 1.98
N ILE A 129 -11.08 -9.59 2.45
CA ILE A 129 -9.99 -9.36 3.40
C ILE A 129 -10.38 -9.88 4.78
N GLU A 130 -9.67 -10.91 5.25
CA GLU A 130 -9.92 -11.56 6.55
C GLU A 130 -9.05 -11.00 7.69
N VAL A 131 -7.90 -10.41 7.35
CA VAL A 131 -7.03 -9.74 8.32
C VAL A 131 -7.58 -8.36 8.71
N PRO A 132 -7.30 -7.85 9.92
CA PRO A 132 -7.68 -6.51 10.31
C PRO A 132 -7.23 -5.45 9.30
N LEU A 133 -8.16 -4.59 8.91
CA LEU A 133 -7.93 -3.50 7.97
C LEU A 133 -8.17 -2.16 8.67
N VAL A 134 -7.10 -1.39 8.87
CA VAL A 134 -7.16 -0.03 9.39
C VAL A 134 -6.95 0.94 8.23
N VAL A 135 -7.82 1.93 8.11
CA VAL A 135 -7.76 2.93 7.04
C VAL A 135 -7.70 4.32 7.65
N ARG A 136 -6.64 5.07 7.32
CA ARG A 136 -6.53 6.49 7.60
C ARG A 136 -6.63 7.26 6.28
N LEU A 137 -7.67 8.07 6.16
CA LEU A 137 -7.86 9.00 5.05
C LEU A 137 -7.73 10.42 5.57
N GLU A 138 -7.04 11.27 4.82
CA GLU A 138 -7.03 12.72 5.06
C GLU A 138 -6.98 13.55 3.79
N GLY A 139 -7.42 14.81 3.88
CA GLY A 139 -7.49 15.73 2.75
C GLY A 139 -8.92 15.93 2.23
N THR A 140 -9.07 16.09 0.91
CA THR A 140 -10.32 16.52 0.29
C THR A 140 -11.42 15.45 0.47
N ASN A 141 -12.62 15.85 0.91
CA ASN A 141 -13.77 14.97 1.19
C ASN A 141 -13.52 13.87 2.25
N VAL A 142 -12.59 14.08 3.18
CA VAL A 142 -12.27 13.09 4.23
C VAL A 142 -13.49 12.62 5.02
N GLU A 143 -14.36 13.54 5.44
CA GLU A 143 -15.56 13.19 6.23
C GLU A 143 -16.50 12.24 5.46
N LEU A 144 -16.66 12.48 4.15
CA LEU A 144 -17.45 11.61 3.30
C LEU A 144 -16.78 10.24 3.12
N GLY A 145 -15.46 10.22 2.89
CA GLY A 145 -14.70 8.97 2.77
C GLY A 145 -14.78 8.12 4.04
N LYS A 146 -14.58 8.72 5.22
CA LYS A 146 -14.72 8.03 6.52
C LYS A 146 -16.14 7.49 6.73
N LYS A 147 -17.16 8.30 6.41
CA LYS A 147 -18.57 7.88 6.46
C LYS A 147 -18.82 6.65 5.57
N MET A 148 -18.31 6.66 4.34
CA MET A 148 -18.44 5.52 3.42
C MET A 148 -17.79 4.24 3.95
N LEU A 149 -16.61 4.34 4.58
CA LEU A 149 -15.94 3.18 5.18
C LEU A 149 -16.78 2.59 6.32
N VAL A 150 -17.34 3.43 7.20
CA VAL A 150 -18.19 2.99 8.32
C VAL A 150 -19.50 2.37 7.82
N GLU A 151 -20.13 2.96 6.81
CA GLU A 151 -21.41 2.48 6.24
C GLU A 151 -21.23 1.26 5.31
N SER A 152 -20.00 0.86 5.00
CA SER A 152 -19.71 -0.20 4.03
C SER A 152 -20.17 -1.60 4.47
N GLY A 153 -20.38 -1.80 5.78
CA GLY A 153 -20.67 -3.10 6.39
C GLY A 153 -19.47 -4.04 6.45
N LEU A 154 -18.29 -3.57 6.07
CA LEU A 154 -17.03 -4.33 6.15
C LEU A 154 -16.35 -4.10 7.50
N ASN A 155 -15.51 -5.05 7.91
CA ASN A 155 -14.68 -4.91 9.11
C ASN A 155 -13.48 -3.97 8.85
N ILE A 156 -13.77 -2.69 8.60
CA ILE A 156 -12.78 -1.64 8.35
C ILE A 156 -12.79 -0.68 9.53
N VAL A 157 -11.62 -0.51 10.15
CA VAL A 157 -11.44 0.46 11.23
C VAL A 157 -10.92 1.77 10.66
N SER A 158 -11.74 2.83 10.73
CA SER A 158 -11.30 4.17 10.35
C SER A 158 -10.42 4.78 11.46
N ALA A 159 -9.33 5.44 11.05
CA ALA A 159 -8.43 6.17 11.94
C ALA A 159 -8.39 7.67 11.61
N ASP A 160 -8.16 8.48 12.65
CA ASP A 160 -8.23 9.94 12.57
C ASP A 160 -6.89 10.62 12.32
N GLY A 161 -5.78 9.94 12.63
CA GLY A 161 -4.43 10.46 12.41
C GLY A 161 -3.42 9.32 12.33
N MET A 162 -2.17 9.65 12.01
CA MET A 162 -1.12 8.66 11.80
C MET A 162 -0.84 7.83 13.07
N ALA A 163 -0.74 8.50 14.23
CA ALA A 163 -0.56 7.87 15.54
C ALA A 163 -1.71 6.91 15.90
N ASP A 164 -2.96 7.38 15.76
CA ASP A 164 -4.17 6.59 16.00
C ASP A 164 -4.24 5.37 15.06
N ALA A 165 -3.87 5.55 13.78
CA ALA A 165 -3.85 4.47 12.81
C ALA A 165 -2.83 3.38 13.16
N ALA A 166 -1.62 3.78 13.54
CA ALA A 166 -0.57 2.87 14.00
C ALA A 166 -1.00 2.13 15.27
N GLU A 167 -1.52 2.83 16.27
CA GLU A 167 -1.98 2.23 17.51
C GLU A 167 -3.10 1.21 17.26
N LYS A 168 -4.09 1.54 16.43
CA LYS A 168 -5.20 0.66 16.07
C LYS A 168 -4.71 -0.60 15.35
N ILE A 169 -3.84 -0.48 14.35
CA ILE A 169 -3.41 -1.66 13.58
C ILE A 169 -2.52 -2.58 14.41
N VAL A 170 -1.62 -2.01 15.23
CA VAL A 170 -0.76 -2.78 16.12
C VAL A 170 -1.60 -3.54 17.15
N LYS A 171 -2.58 -2.88 17.77
CA LYS A 171 -3.51 -3.54 18.70
C LYS A 171 -4.32 -4.65 18.02
N ALA A 172 -4.77 -4.43 16.79
CA ALA A 172 -5.55 -5.42 16.06
C ALA A 172 -4.75 -6.65 15.63
N VAL A 173 -3.42 -6.52 15.47
CA VAL A 173 -2.54 -7.65 15.11
C VAL A 173 -2.00 -8.38 16.32
N ASN A 174 -1.79 -7.69 17.44
CA ASN A 174 -1.20 -8.27 18.67
C ASN A 174 -2.24 -8.71 19.72
N GLY A 175 -3.50 -8.32 19.56
CA GLY A 175 -4.62 -8.70 20.43
C GLY A 175 -5.35 -9.93 19.93
#